data_AF-A0A9X2A4Q2-F1
#
_entry.id   AF-A0A9X2A4Q2-F1
#
_cell.length_a   1.000
_cell.length_b   1.000
_cell.length_c   1.000
_cell.angle_alpha   90.00
_cell.angle_beta   90.00
_cell.angle_gamma   90.00
#
_symmetry.space_group_name_H-M   'P 1'
#
loop_
_entity.id
_entity.type
_entity.pdbx_description
1 polymer ?
#
loop_
_entity_poly.entity_id
_entity_poly.type
_entity_poly.pdbx_seq_one_letter_code
_entity_poly.pdbx_strand_id
1 'polypeptide(L)'
;MTKKKKILIWSGLILVLLTLAYYFLFPNLLLYSLSKEPRHPKVEITETYSIGWWSKQEALKVDSFQVKIIESKLNLFNSKSLLSYRIKGNLSYKKGWRPYIKEIHLSERFLTYSNDSVNNPDAMIEITPVIGAEDDENYNGEEIEFDITNEKKMTSFHWGNNRIRFKCLDKINDIILSQRK
;
A
#
# COMPACT_ATOMS: atom_id res chain seq x y z
N MET A 1 -24.84 58.18 -18.59
CA MET A 1 -24.44 56.93 -19.29
C MET A 1 -25.69 56.08 -19.52
N THR A 2 -26.05 55.77 -20.77
CA THR A 2 -27.30 55.05 -21.11
C THR A 2 -27.30 53.62 -20.55
N LYS A 3 -28.46 53.08 -20.16
CA LYS A 3 -28.59 51.71 -19.62
C LYS A 3 -27.86 50.67 -20.50
N LYS A 4 -27.92 50.84 -21.82
CA LYS A 4 -27.22 49.99 -22.81
C LYS A 4 -25.69 50.00 -22.66
N LYS A 5 -25.06 51.16 -22.41
CA LYS A 5 -23.61 51.27 -22.20
C LYS A 5 -23.16 50.62 -20.89
N LYS A 6 -23.98 50.67 -19.82
CA LYS A 6 -23.67 49.98 -18.56
C LYS A 6 -23.66 48.47 -18.76
N ILE A 7 -24.72 47.92 -19.37
CA ILE A 7 -24.83 46.47 -19.63
C ILE A 7 -23.62 45.95 -20.42
N LEU A 8 -23.18 46.70 -21.44
CA LEU A 8 -22.07 46.30 -22.30
C LEU A 8 -20.71 46.29 -21.56
N ILE A 9 -20.49 47.22 -20.62
CA ILE A 9 -19.30 47.22 -19.75
C ILE A 9 -19.35 46.05 -18.76
N TRP A 10 -20.50 45.82 -18.11
CA TRP A 10 -20.66 44.70 -17.18
C TRP A 10 -20.50 43.35 -17.87
N SER A 11 -21.03 43.17 -19.08
CA SER A 11 -20.83 41.93 -19.85
C SER A 11 -19.37 41.72 -20.23
N GLY A 12 -18.64 42.78 -20.61
CA GLY A 12 -17.21 42.69 -20.88
C GLY A 12 -16.40 42.30 -19.63
N LEU A 13 -16.72 42.89 -18.48
CA LEU A 13 -16.05 42.63 -17.21
C LEU A 13 -16.32 41.20 -16.71
N ILE A 14 -17.55 40.69 -16.87
CA ILE A 14 -17.90 39.29 -16.59
C ILE A 14 -17.13 38.34 -17.51
N LEU A 15 -17.03 38.65 -18.80
CA LEU A 15 -16.30 37.81 -19.75
C LEU A 15 -14.81 37.72 -19.38
N VAL A 16 -14.18 38.85 -19.02
CA VAL A 16 -12.80 38.88 -18.55
C VAL A 16 -12.63 38.05 -17.27
N LEU A 17 -13.53 38.20 -16.28
CA LEU A 17 -13.48 37.40 -15.06
C LEU A 17 -13.64 35.90 -15.32
N LEU A 18 -14.54 35.51 -16.22
CA LEU A 18 -14.71 34.10 -16.60
C LEU A 18 -13.48 33.55 -17.32
N THR A 19 -12.87 34.33 -18.22
CA THR A 19 -11.62 33.90 -18.90
C THR A 19 -10.46 33.74 -17.93
N LEU A 20 -10.31 34.66 -16.97
CA LEU A 20 -9.30 34.55 -15.91
C LEU A 20 -9.59 33.34 -15.01
N ALA A 21 -10.83 33.17 -14.56
CA ALA A 21 -11.22 32.03 -13.74
C ALA A 21 -10.96 30.69 -14.46
N TYR A 22 -11.28 30.60 -15.74
CA TYR A 22 -10.98 29.41 -16.55
C TYR A 22 -9.47 29.16 -16.62
N TYR A 23 -8.67 30.19 -16.93
CA TYR A 23 -7.21 30.04 -17.07
C TYR A 23 -6.52 29.66 -15.75
N PHE A 24 -7.00 30.17 -14.61
CA PHE A 24 -6.38 29.92 -13.30
C PHE A 24 -6.94 28.69 -12.57
N LEU A 25 -8.23 28.37 -12.71
CA LEU A 25 -8.86 27.28 -11.95
C LEU A 25 -8.87 25.96 -12.73
N PHE A 26 -9.08 25.99 -14.04
CA PHE A 26 -9.22 24.77 -14.84
C PHE A 26 -7.96 23.89 -14.82
N PRO A 27 -6.74 24.42 -14.97
CA PRO A 27 -5.53 23.60 -14.88
C PRO A 27 -5.38 22.93 -13.51
N ASN A 28 -5.69 23.65 -12.43
CA ASN A 28 -5.59 23.14 -11.06
C ASN A 28 -6.62 22.04 -10.79
N LEU A 29 -7.86 22.21 -11.25
CA LEU A 29 -8.90 21.19 -11.14
C LEU A 29 -8.56 19.93 -11.94
N LEU A 30 -8.02 20.09 -13.14
CA LEU A 30 -7.63 18.99 -14.01
C LEU A 30 -6.44 18.22 -13.41
N LEU A 31 -5.41 18.92 -12.94
CA LEU A 31 -4.26 18.33 -12.24
C LEU A 31 -4.70 17.59 -10.98
N TYR A 32 -5.59 18.18 -10.17
CA TYR A 32 -6.12 17.54 -8.96
C TYR A 32 -6.86 16.23 -9.26
N SER A 33 -7.62 16.18 -10.35
CA SER A 33 -8.30 14.95 -10.76
C SER A 33 -7.32 13.87 -11.22
N LEU A 34 -6.24 14.24 -11.90
CA LEU A 34 -5.23 13.30 -12.42
C LEU A 34 -4.25 12.81 -11.35
N SER A 35 -3.95 13.64 -10.36
CA SER A 35 -3.05 13.33 -9.24
C SER A 35 -3.76 12.68 -8.05
N LYS A 36 -5.04 12.35 -8.19
CA LYS A 36 -5.84 11.77 -7.10
C LYS A 36 -5.22 10.47 -6.61
N GLU A 37 -4.59 10.55 -5.45
CA GLU A 37 -3.99 9.40 -4.78
C GLU A 37 -5.04 8.36 -4.39
N PRO A 38 -4.64 7.09 -4.24
CA PRO A 38 -5.50 6.08 -3.64
C PRO A 38 -5.98 6.51 -2.25
N ARG A 39 -7.11 5.95 -1.82
CA ARG A 39 -7.64 6.19 -0.46
C ARG A 39 -6.65 5.77 0.63
N HIS A 40 -6.92 6.17 1.87
CA HIS A 40 -6.13 5.72 3.02
C HIS A 40 -6.22 4.19 3.19
N PRO A 41 -5.10 3.53 3.53
CA PRO A 41 -5.08 2.09 3.76
C PRO A 41 -5.84 1.72 5.03
N LYS A 42 -6.47 0.54 5.01
CA LYS A 42 -7.00 -0.13 6.19
C LYS A 42 -5.94 -1.04 6.77
N VAL A 43 -5.62 -0.86 8.04
CA VAL A 43 -4.60 -1.61 8.76
C VAL A 43 -5.29 -2.34 9.91
N GLU A 44 -5.25 -3.66 9.90
CA GLU A 44 -5.81 -4.52 10.94
C GLU A 44 -4.78 -4.72 12.07
N ILE A 45 -3.53 -5.00 11.70
CA ILE A 45 -2.40 -5.15 12.64
C ILE A 45 -1.36 -4.09 12.34
N THR A 46 -0.83 -3.43 13.37
CA THR A 46 0.17 -2.37 13.20
C THR A 46 1.45 -2.89 12.55
N GLU A 47 2.04 -2.07 11.68
CA GLU A 47 3.29 -2.38 10.99
C GLU A 47 4.49 -1.77 11.74
N THR A 48 5.62 -2.47 11.72
CA THR A 48 6.92 -2.01 12.23
C THR A 48 8.02 -2.23 11.20
N TYR A 49 9.05 -1.39 11.23
CA TYR A 49 10.26 -1.51 10.41
C TYR A 49 11.50 -1.77 11.26
N SER A 50 11.31 -1.95 12.57
CA SER A 50 12.38 -2.21 13.52
C SER A 50 12.61 -3.70 13.67
N ILE A 51 13.85 -4.13 13.45
CA ILE A 51 14.27 -5.49 13.75
C ILE A 51 14.39 -5.63 15.27
N GLY A 52 13.77 -6.67 15.82
CA GLY A 52 13.80 -6.97 17.24
C GLY A 52 14.15 -8.43 17.51
N TRP A 53 14.31 -8.76 18.80
CA TRP A 53 14.47 -10.14 19.25
C TRP A 53 13.10 -10.81 19.36
N TRP A 54 12.65 -11.45 18.28
CA TRP A 54 11.36 -12.14 18.21
C TRP A 54 11.49 -13.61 18.63
N SER A 55 11.62 -13.86 19.93
CA SER A 55 11.93 -15.18 20.50
C SER A 55 10.81 -16.23 20.35
N LYS A 56 9.61 -15.82 19.92
CA LYS A 56 8.43 -16.69 19.81
C LYS A 56 8.07 -17.04 18.37
N GLN A 57 8.95 -16.74 17.42
CA GLN A 57 8.68 -16.93 15.98
C GLN A 57 8.42 -18.39 15.60
N GLU A 58 8.95 -19.35 16.37
CA GLU A 58 8.69 -20.79 16.21
C GLU A 58 7.21 -21.18 16.33
N ALA A 59 6.38 -20.33 16.94
CA ALA A 59 4.95 -20.57 17.06
C ALA A 59 4.17 -20.33 15.77
N LEU A 60 4.76 -19.63 14.79
CA LEU A 60 4.08 -19.21 13.57
C LEU A 60 4.16 -20.29 12.49
N LYS A 61 3.01 -20.66 11.95
CA LYS A 61 2.88 -21.37 10.67
C LYS A 61 2.04 -20.53 9.71
N VAL A 62 2.53 -20.35 8.48
CA VAL A 62 1.81 -19.64 7.42
C VAL A 62 1.36 -20.64 6.37
N ASP A 63 0.04 -20.72 6.17
CA ASP A 63 -0.56 -21.61 5.18
C ASP A 63 -0.73 -20.92 3.83
N SER A 64 -1.14 -19.65 3.84
CA SER A 64 -1.33 -18.89 2.61
C SER A 64 -0.91 -17.43 2.75
N PHE A 65 -0.36 -16.90 1.65
CA PHE A 65 0.02 -15.51 1.51
C PHE A 65 -0.42 -14.99 0.15
N GLN A 66 -1.21 -13.92 0.14
CA GLN A 66 -1.74 -13.34 -1.07
C GLN A 66 -1.58 -11.83 -1.07
N VAL A 67 -1.13 -11.28 -2.20
CA VAL A 67 -1.09 -9.83 -2.44
C VAL A 67 -1.99 -9.48 -3.60
N LYS A 68 -2.74 -8.37 -3.47
CA LYS A 68 -3.66 -7.86 -4.48
C LYS A 68 -3.48 -6.36 -4.65
N ILE A 69 -3.60 -5.90 -5.89
CA ILE A 69 -3.73 -4.48 -6.20
C ILE A 69 -5.21 -4.11 -6.03
N ILE A 70 -5.51 -3.21 -5.10
CA ILE A 70 -6.88 -2.77 -4.78
C ILE A 70 -7.26 -1.54 -5.60
N GLU A 71 -6.36 -0.57 -5.68
CA GLU A 71 -6.54 0.64 -6.47
C GLU A 71 -5.22 1.02 -7.14
N SER A 72 -5.22 1.12 -8.47
CA SER A 72 -4.05 1.57 -9.22
C SER A 72 -4.52 2.49 -10.33
N LYS A 73 -4.26 3.79 -10.15
CA LYS A 73 -4.54 4.84 -11.15
C LYS A 73 -3.24 5.50 -11.60
N LEU A 74 -2.26 4.66 -11.86
CA LEU A 74 -0.91 5.06 -12.23
C LEU A 74 -0.90 5.81 -13.56
N ASN A 75 -0.39 7.04 -13.54
CA ASN A 75 -0.28 7.94 -14.69
C ASN A 75 0.83 8.97 -14.45
N LEU A 76 1.06 9.88 -15.40
CA LEU A 76 2.09 10.92 -15.32
C LEU A 76 2.10 11.70 -13.99
N PHE A 77 0.93 11.92 -13.40
CA PHE A 77 0.71 12.74 -12.20
C PHE A 77 0.36 11.93 -10.95
N ASN A 78 0.23 10.61 -11.05
CA ASN A 78 -0.03 9.73 -9.90
C ASN A 78 0.83 8.47 -10.00
N SER A 79 1.76 8.31 -9.05
CA SER A 79 2.66 7.15 -8.95
C SER A 79 2.28 6.18 -7.83
N LYS A 80 1.15 6.39 -7.15
CA LYS A 80 0.74 5.61 -5.98
C LYS A 80 -0.33 4.59 -6.33
N SER A 81 -0.15 3.37 -5.84
CA SER A 81 -1.15 2.30 -5.85
C SER A 81 -1.46 1.88 -4.42
N LEU A 82 -2.68 1.41 -4.18
CA LEU A 82 -3.08 0.75 -2.94
C LEU A 82 -3.05 -0.76 -3.15
N LEU A 83 -2.32 -1.43 -2.29
CA LEU A 83 -2.24 -2.87 -2.24
C LEU A 83 -2.92 -3.41 -0.98
N SER A 84 -3.31 -4.66 -1.03
CA SER A 84 -3.70 -5.46 0.12
C SER A 84 -2.85 -6.71 0.16
N TYR A 85 -2.36 -7.07 1.35
CA TYR A 85 -1.76 -8.37 1.60
C TYR A 85 -2.55 -9.09 2.69
N ARG A 86 -2.79 -10.37 2.47
CA ARG A 86 -3.53 -11.25 3.37
C ARG A 86 -2.65 -12.44 3.74
N ILE A 87 -2.59 -12.72 5.03
CA ILE A 87 -1.81 -13.82 5.60
C ILE A 87 -2.78 -14.70 6.38
N LYS A 88 -2.79 -16.00 6.06
CA LYS A 88 -3.50 -16.99 6.84
C LYS A 88 -2.55 -18.05 7.36
N GLY A 89 -2.83 -18.54 8.53
CA GLY A 89 -2.11 -19.66 9.10
C GLY A 89 -2.52 -19.88 10.54
N ASN A 90 -1.64 -20.55 11.27
CA ASN A 90 -1.93 -21.06 12.59
C ASN A 90 -0.82 -20.66 13.55
N LEU A 91 -1.18 -20.41 14.80
CA LEU A 91 -0.24 -20.21 15.90
C LEU A 91 -0.36 -21.36 16.88
N SER A 92 0.76 -21.95 17.28
CA SER A 92 0.79 -22.92 18.36
C SER A 92 2.06 -22.74 19.19
N TYR A 93 1.92 -22.72 20.51
CA TYR A 93 3.05 -22.56 21.41
C TYR A 93 2.93 -23.47 22.64
N LYS A 94 3.83 -23.28 23.60
CA LYS A 94 3.89 -24.09 24.83
C LYS A 94 2.68 -23.82 25.71
N LYS A 95 2.23 -24.86 26.44
CA LYS A 95 1.19 -24.75 27.47
C LYS A 95 1.47 -23.60 28.43
N GLY A 96 0.42 -22.87 28.81
CA GLY A 96 0.49 -21.69 29.68
C GLY A 96 0.86 -20.40 28.95
N TRP A 97 1.24 -20.46 27.66
CA TRP A 97 1.66 -19.29 26.90
C TRP A 97 0.91 -19.19 25.59
N ARG A 98 -0.18 -18.41 25.58
CA ARG A 98 -1.01 -18.23 24.40
C ARG A 98 -0.32 -17.32 23.39
N PRO A 99 -0.01 -17.81 22.17
CA PRO A 99 0.61 -16.98 21.15
C PRO A 99 -0.42 -16.05 20.49
N TYR A 100 0.04 -14.88 20.07
CA TYR A 100 -0.74 -13.94 19.26
C TYR A 100 0.16 -13.16 18.31
N ILE A 101 -0.44 -12.58 17.26
CA ILE A 101 0.29 -11.70 16.35
C ILE A 101 0.30 -10.30 16.94
N LYS A 102 1.48 -9.87 17.38
CA LYS A 102 1.67 -8.56 18.04
C LYS A 102 1.70 -7.42 17.03
N GLU A 103 2.47 -7.60 15.97
CA GLU A 103 2.69 -6.59 14.92
C GLU A 103 3.15 -7.29 13.64
N ILE A 104 3.22 -6.55 12.53
CA ILE A 104 3.78 -7.03 11.26
C ILE A 104 5.07 -6.28 10.98
N HIS A 105 6.18 -7.00 10.93
CA HIS A 105 7.43 -6.43 10.47
C HIS A 105 7.48 -6.37 8.95
N LEU A 106 7.83 -5.21 8.42
CA LEU A 106 8.06 -4.98 6.99
C LEU A 106 9.53 -4.69 6.73
N SER A 107 10.13 -5.45 5.82
CA SER A 107 11.45 -5.16 5.26
C SER A 107 11.32 -4.87 3.77
N GLU A 108 11.75 -3.69 3.36
CA GLU A 108 11.68 -3.24 1.97
C GLU A 108 13.10 -3.02 1.44
N ARG A 109 13.42 -3.59 0.27
CA ARG A 109 14.70 -3.37 -0.39
C ARG A 109 14.59 -3.41 -1.90
N PHE A 110 15.37 -2.57 -2.57
CA PHE A 110 15.64 -2.75 -3.98
C PHE A 110 16.59 -3.94 -4.19
N LEU A 111 16.39 -4.65 -5.28
CA LEU A 111 17.25 -5.75 -5.67
C LEU A 111 18.22 -5.25 -6.72
N THR A 112 19.53 -5.47 -6.49
CA THR A 112 20.55 -5.17 -7.49
C THR A 112 20.58 -6.28 -8.54
N TYR A 113 20.58 -5.90 -9.81
CA TYR A 113 20.66 -6.84 -10.93
C TYR A 113 22.02 -7.54 -10.91
N SER A 114 22.05 -8.84 -10.56
CA SER A 114 23.26 -9.66 -10.68
C SER A 114 23.32 -10.44 -12.00
N ASN A 115 22.24 -10.45 -12.79
CA ASN A 115 22.16 -11.02 -14.13
C ASN A 115 21.02 -10.35 -14.92
N ASP A 116 21.22 -10.12 -16.22
CA ASP A 116 20.32 -9.46 -17.19
C ASP A 116 19.05 -10.26 -17.52
N SER A 117 18.44 -10.93 -16.55
CA SER A 117 17.14 -11.58 -16.74
C SER A 117 16.03 -10.53 -16.61
N VAL A 118 15.30 -10.32 -17.71
CA VAL A 118 14.08 -9.48 -17.81
C VAL A 118 12.99 -9.90 -16.80
N ASN A 119 13.14 -11.06 -16.14
CA ASN A 119 12.20 -11.60 -15.18
C ASN A 119 12.56 -11.37 -13.72
N ASN A 120 13.68 -10.70 -13.42
CA ASN A 120 14.02 -10.41 -12.04
C ASN A 120 13.08 -9.35 -11.44
N PRO A 121 12.64 -9.53 -10.17
CA PRO A 121 11.94 -8.48 -9.45
C PRO A 121 12.88 -7.30 -9.19
N ASP A 122 12.35 -6.09 -9.31
CA ASP A 122 13.09 -4.84 -9.08
C ASP A 122 13.22 -4.54 -7.57
N ALA A 123 12.23 -4.97 -6.79
CA ALA A 123 12.19 -4.79 -5.35
C ALA A 123 11.62 -6.03 -4.64
N MET A 124 12.00 -6.19 -3.38
CA MET A 124 11.47 -7.21 -2.48
C MET A 124 10.88 -6.56 -1.23
N ILE A 125 9.68 -7.00 -0.87
CA ILE A 125 9.00 -6.63 0.36
C ILE A 125 8.76 -7.91 1.16
N GLU A 126 9.46 -8.05 2.28
CA GLU A 126 9.31 -9.17 3.20
C GLU A 126 8.38 -8.77 4.34
N ILE A 127 7.33 -9.56 4.53
CA ILE A 127 6.26 -9.35 5.49
C ILE A 127 6.35 -10.48 6.51
N THR A 128 6.62 -10.14 7.76
CA THR A 128 6.84 -11.12 8.84
C THR A 128 5.90 -10.81 9.99
N PRO A 129 4.87 -11.63 10.26
CA PRO A 129 4.10 -11.53 11.49
C PRO A 129 5.01 -11.75 12.70
N VAL A 130 5.06 -10.80 13.61
CA VAL A 130 5.86 -10.87 14.85
C VAL A 130 4.98 -11.47 15.94
N ILE A 131 5.47 -12.55 16.54
CA ILE A 131 4.70 -13.30 17.54
C ILE A 131 5.00 -12.79 18.96
N GLY A 132 3.92 -12.44 19.67
CA GLY A 132 3.90 -12.27 21.12
C GLY A 132 3.37 -13.53 21.80
N ALA A 133 3.58 -13.63 23.11
CA ALA A 133 2.96 -14.66 23.94
C ALA A 133 2.53 -14.04 25.26
N GLU A 134 1.32 -14.37 25.68
CA GLU A 134 0.73 -13.94 26.96
C GLU A 134 0.52 -15.16 27.86
N ASP A 135 0.60 -14.94 29.16
CA ASP A 135 0.33 -15.98 30.15
C ASP A 135 -1.17 -16.31 30.13
N ASP A 136 -1.49 -17.57 29.88
CA ASP A 136 -2.85 -18.11 29.84
C ASP A 136 -2.80 -19.56 30.33
N GLU A 137 -3.08 -19.77 31.61
CA GLU A 137 -3.07 -21.10 32.24
C GLU A 137 -4.01 -22.11 31.55
N ASN A 138 -5.05 -21.62 30.86
CA ASN A 138 -6.01 -22.47 30.15
C ASN A 138 -5.54 -22.88 28.76
N TYR A 139 -4.54 -22.18 28.20
CA TYR A 139 -3.97 -22.52 26.90
C TYR A 139 -3.17 -23.83 26.99
N ASN A 140 -3.59 -24.84 26.23
CA ASN A 140 -3.02 -26.18 26.27
C ASN A 140 -2.20 -26.53 25.02
N GLY A 141 -1.76 -25.52 24.27
CA GLY A 141 -0.95 -25.71 23.06
C GLY A 141 -1.78 -25.96 21.79
N GLU A 142 -3.09 -25.73 21.84
CA GLU A 142 -3.96 -25.82 20.68
C GLU A 142 -3.53 -24.87 19.55
N GLU A 143 -3.86 -25.25 18.32
CA GLU A 143 -3.65 -24.39 17.15
C GLU A 143 -4.70 -23.28 17.11
N ILE A 144 -4.25 -22.04 17.00
CA ILE A 144 -5.07 -20.84 16.86
C ILE A 144 -4.98 -20.36 15.42
N GLU A 145 -6.05 -20.52 14.66
CA GLU A 145 -6.12 -19.98 13.29
C GLU A 145 -6.15 -18.45 13.30
N PHE A 146 -5.49 -17.85 12.32
CA PHE A 146 -5.55 -16.41 12.08
C PHE A 146 -5.71 -16.11 10.59
N ASP A 147 -6.31 -14.95 10.31
CA ASP A 147 -6.56 -14.46 8.96
C ASP A 147 -6.50 -12.94 8.97
N ILE A 148 -5.33 -12.38 8.68
CA ILE A 148 -5.07 -10.94 8.79
C ILE A 148 -4.99 -10.35 7.38
N THR A 149 -5.62 -9.20 7.20
CA THR A 149 -5.52 -8.41 5.98
C THR A 149 -5.10 -6.97 6.29
N ASN A 150 -3.95 -6.57 5.75
CA ASN A 150 -3.49 -5.19 5.79
C ASN A 150 -3.46 -4.60 4.39
N GLU A 151 -3.63 -3.29 4.32
CA GLU A 151 -3.45 -2.51 3.10
C GLU A 151 -2.26 -1.57 3.21
N LYS A 152 -1.61 -1.32 2.09
CA LYS A 152 -0.44 -0.45 2.02
C LYS A 152 -0.43 0.35 0.74
N LYS A 153 -0.16 1.66 0.86
CA LYS A 153 0.16 2.49 -0.30
C LYS A 153 1.58 2.21 -0.74
N MET A 154 1.76 2.01 -2.03
CA MET A 154 3.07 1.80 -2.62
C MET A 154 3.26 2.72 -3.83
N THR A 155 4.46 3.28 -3.93
CA THR A 155 4.84 4.18 -5.01
C THR A 155 5.59 3.39 -6.07
N SER A 156 5.25 3.55 -7.35
CA SER A 156 6.04 3.03 -8.46
C SER A 156 7.44 3.66 -8.45
N PHE A 157 8.48 2.87 -8.72
CA PHE A 157 9.87 3.30 -8.62
C PHE A 157 10.39 3.89 -9.93
N HIS A 158 9.89 3.43 -11.07
CA HIS A 158 10.24 3.93 -12.39
C HIS A 158 9.07 3.81 -13.38
N TRP A 159 9.23 4.43 -14.56
CA TRP A 159 8.33 4.26 -15.70
C TRP A 159 8.35 2.82 -16.21
N GLY A 160 7.21 2.34 -16.72
CA GLY A 160 7.05 0.97 -17.18
C GLY A 160 6.64 0.01 -16.07
N ASN A 161 7.02 -1.26 -16.21
CA ASN A 161 6.62 -2.32 -15.30
C ASN A 161 7.58 -2.38 -14.11
N ASN A 162 7.06 -2.14 -12.91
CA ASN A 162 7.77 -2.32 -11.64
C ASN A 162 7.36 -3.70 -11.09
N ARG A 163 8.25 -4.68 -11.17
CA ARG A 163 8.05 -6.05 -10.69
C ARG A 163 8.47 -6.14 -9.24
N ILE A 164 7.55 -6.57 -8.38
CA ILE A 164 7.75 -6.48 -6.94
C ILE A 164 7.44 -7.83 -6.34
N ARG A 165 8.44 -8.38 -5.66
CA ARG A 165 8.32 -9.65 -4.97
C ARG A 165 7.89 -9.41 -3.53
N PHE A 166 6.71 -9.91 -3.19
CA PHE A 166 6.30 -10.02 -1.81
C PHE A 166 6.65 -11.40 -1.27
N LYS A 167 7.14 -11.45 -0.04
CA LYS A 167 7.52 -12.69 0.62
C LYS A 167 7.00 -12.71 2.05
N CYS A 168 6.45 -13.85 2.47
CA CYS A 168 6.13 -14.14 3.86
C CYS A 168 6.57 -15.57 4.15
N LEU A 169 7.62 -15.74 4.96
CA LEU A 169 8.33 -17.03 5.12
C LEU A 169 8.73 -17.65 3.77
N ASP A 170 8.26 -18.87 3.47
CA ASP A 170 8.51 -19.58 2.22
C ASP A 170 7.53 -19.19 1.09
N LYS A 171 6.48 -18.43 1.39
CA LYS A 171 5.45 -18.05 0.42
C LYS A 171 5.86 -16.78 -0.32
N ILE A 172 5.75 -16.83 -1.65
CA ILE A 172 6.10 -15.73 -2.55
C ILE A 172 4.87 -15.32 -3.36
N ASN A 173 4.68 -14.02 -3.54
CA ASN A 173 3.67 -13.45 -4.41
C ASN A 173 4.27 -12.27 -5.18
N ASP A 174 4.40 -12.41 -6.50
CA ASP A 174 4.95 -11.36 -7.36
C ASP A 174 3.81 -10.56 -7.98
N ILE A 175 3.92 -9.23 -7.93
CA ILE A 175 2.99 -8.32 -8.60
C ILE A 175 3.74 -7.39 -9.55
N ILE A 176 3.00 -6.77 -10.47
CA ILE A 176 3.55 -5.79 -11.41
C ILE A 176 2.73 -4.50 -11.31
N LEU A 177 3.40 -3.38 -11.05
CA LEU A 177 2.83 -2.03 -11.15
C LEU A 177 3.31 -1.37 -12.45
N SER A 178 2.38 -1.13 -13.38
CA SER A 178 2.69 -0.50 -14.67
C SER A 178 2.47 1.01 -14.62
N GLN A 179 3.56 1.77 -14.50
CA GLN A 179 3.56 3.23 -14.51
C GLN A 179 3.65 3.74 -15.95
N ARG A 180 2.57 4.38 -16.44
CA ARG A 180 2.48 4.91 -17.80
C ARG A 180 2.92 6.37 -17.86
N LYS A 181 3.77 6.70 -18.83
CA LYS A 181 4.11 8.08 -19.19
C LYS A 181 2.88 8.85 -19.65
#